data_AF-A0A399EXZ1-F1
#
_entry.id   AF-A0A399EXZ1-F1
#
_cell.length_a   1.000
_cell.length_b   1.000
_cell.length_c   1.000
_cell.angle_alpha   90.00
_cell.angle_beta   90.00
_cell.angle_gamma   90.00
#
_symmetry.space_group_name_H-M   'P 1'
#
loop_
_entity.id
_entity.type
_entity.pdbx_description
1 polymer ?
#
loop_
_entity_poly.entity_id
_entity_poly.type
_entity_poly.pdbx_seq_one_letter_code
_entity_poly.pdbx_strand_id
1 'polypeptide(L)'
;MKASLSDLEATLRQLVHTGRLDLATRTLARAFAQARTLEAQRQLLSALFPSIPRGWFHTDAQAAELYAHALCRVREPEALLAFCQETGVATPMMGLYRAWALSRLDRTKEALEGLEALDEGALSDKGLYWRSRAEVGAKLGLPGWEEAFARAKEHLTHEVLGRCLIDEGSYLYAAGRVPAARARWSEALAYLRNDPYYLAWAHYNLGISALDAPAEAEGHLLEAERLSRKPAARPIRARALCGLGAARRILGEWPRAIACYSEALRVAEEADDRQQALWGLGHTLRLSGRTAEALGYFQQALELGASSSGWLHADIAAAHLLLGDEEGAREAAERATHLKERGRFLLAVVRAELERRRGNPVKLEGFKLPNLWSLEEALCFPELFALLAPSGPALEPRTQARVEVWAAGLLRVKVNGRPIPLKPTGRPAELLAFLLEGEGEQSMDALLNALYPDVPATSEGRRKAYKSLWENVAKLRRALGWPQSIRSEGGSLRLDPEAHWVYDMDDPHVRARKVFLEGIYSNWVQERRQELEGSLLVY
;
A
#
# COMPACT_ATOMS: atom_id res chain seq x y z
N MET A 1 -12.54 15.64 26.30
CA MET A 1 -13.34 14.75 25.42
C MET A 1 -14.15 13.70 26.19
N LYS A 2 -13.60 12.97 27.17
CA LYS A 2 -14.41 12.00 27.96
C LYS A 2 -15.54 12.65 28.78
N ALA A 3 -15.27 13.78 29.46
CA ALA A 3 -16.29 14.50 30.23
C ALA A 3 -17.47 14.99 29.34
N SER A 4 -17.17 15.58 28.18
CA SER A 4 -18.20 16.07 27.24
C SER A 4 -19.08 14.97 26.62
N LEU A 5 -18.57 13.74 26.49
CA LEU A 5 -19.33 12.60 25.98
C LEU A 5 -20.25 12.01 27.05
N SER A 6 -19.77 11.92 28.29
CA SER A 6 -20.58 11.50 29.44
C SER A 6 -21.76 12.46 29.68
N ASP A 7 -21.52 13.77 29.55
CA ASP A 7 -22.57 14.78 29.70
C ASP A 7 -23.62 14.69 28.57
N LEU A 8 -23.16 14.43 27.34
CA LEU A 8 -24.04 14.22 26.19
C LEU A 8 -24.89 12.96 26.36
N GLU A 9 -24.30 11.86 26.82
CA GLU A 9 -25.00 10.60 27.12
C GLU A 9 -26.09 10.81 28.16
N ALA A 10 -25.74 11.43 29.30
CA ALA A 10 -26.69 11.72 30.37
C ALA A 10 -27.84 12.61 29.88
N THR A 11 -27.52 13.64 29.07
CA THR A 11 -28.50 14.53 28.47
C THR A 11 -29.47 13.79 27.56
N LEU A 12 -28.95 12.96 26.64
CA LEU A 12 -29.80 12.18 25.72
C LEU A 12 -30.69 11.19 26.46
N ARG A 13 -30.15 10.46 27.45
CA ARG A 13 -30.94 9.56 28.31
C ARG A 13 -32.08 10.29 29.02
N GLN A 14 -31.80 11.44 29.62
CA GLN A 14 -32.81 12.23 30.32
C GLN A 14 -33.89 12.73 29.34
N LEU A 15 -33.51 13.22 28.17
CA LEU A 15 -34.47 13.70 27.17
C LEU A 15 -35.38 12.58 26.66
N VAL A 16 -34.82 11.39 26.40
CA VAL A 16 -35.61 10.22 25.99
C VAL A 16 -36.55 9.77 27.12
N HIS A 17 -36.04 9.68 28.36
CA HIS A 17 -36.84 9.25 29.51
C HIS A 17 -38.00 10.24 29.81
N THR A 18 -37.77 11.53 29.61
CA THR A 18 -38.78 12.59 29.81
C THR A 18 -39.69 12.78 28.58
N GLY A 19 -39.57 11.96 27.54
CA GLY A 19 -40.40 12.02 26.34
C GLY A 19 -40.13 13.20 25.40
N ARG A 20 -39.04 13.96 25.60
CA ARG A 20 -38.66 15.09 24.75
C ARG A 20 -37.84 14.63 23.53
N LEU A 21 -38.46 13.78 22.71
CA LEU A 21 -37.79 13.08 21.60
C LEU A 21 -37.22 14.04 20.54
N ASP A 22 -37.97 15.08 20.14
CA ASP A 22 -37.48 16.07 19.17
C ASP A 22 -36.17 16.76 19.61
N LEU A 23 -36.06 17.07 20.91
CA LEU A 23 -34.87 17.70 21.46
C LEU A 23 -33.72 16.69 21.56
N ALA A 24 -34.01 15.43 21.87
CA ALA A 24 -33.03 14.35 21.84
C ALA A 24 -32.46 14.17 20.43
N THR A 25 -33.32 14.16 19.40
CA THR A 25 -32.95 13.97 17.99
C THR A 25 -32.09 15.13 17.48
N ARG A 26 -32.47 16.39 17.79
CA ARG A 26 -31.63 17.56 17.45
C ARG A 26 -30.27 17.53 18.15
N THR A 27 -30.24 17.08 19.41
CA THR A 27 -29.00 16.95 20.20
C THR A 27 -28.08 15.88 19.59
N LEU A 28 -28.65 14.73 19.21
CA LEU A 28 -27.94 13.65 18.53
C LEU A 28 -27.39 14.10 17.16
N ALA A 29 -28.21 14.77 16.36
CA ALA A 29 -27.81 15.32 15.06
C ALA A 29 -26.62 16.29 15.19
N ARG A 30 -26.66 17.19 16.18
CA ARG A 30 -25.57 18.13 16.46
C ARG A 30 -24.28 17.42 16.86
N ALA A 31 -24.37 16.38 17.67
CA ALA A 31 -23.21 15.59 18.09
C ALA A 31 -22.53 14.92 16.88
N PHE A 32 -23.32 14.30 15.98
CA PHE A 32 -22.79 13.71 14.76
C PHE A 32 -22.21 14.75 13.78
N ALA A 33 -22.79 15.95 13.70
CA ALA A 33 -22.25 17.03 12.89
C ALA A 33 -20.90 17.56 13.42
N GLN A 34 -20.69 17.51 14.74
CA GLN A 34 -19.43 17.91 15.39
C GLN A 34 -18.35 16.83 15.28
N ALA A 35 -18.74 15.54 15.23
CA ALA A 35 -17.84 14.42 15.03
C ALA A 35 -17.38 14.33 13.56
N ARG A 36 -16.41 15.16 13.18
CA ARG A 36 -15.92 15.26 11.79
C ARG A 36 -14.98 14.14 11.35
N THR A 37 -14.40 13.39 12.28
CA THR A 37 -13.48 12.27 11.98
C THR A 37 -14.15 10.93 12.17
N LEU A 38 -13.69 9.90 11.43
CA LEU A 38 -14.13 8.52 11.58
C LEU A 38 -13.98 8.03 13.04
N GLU A 39 -12.84 8.34 13.65
CA GLU A 39 -12.55 7.97 15.03
C GLU A 39 -13.50 8.65 16.02
N ALA A 40 -13.78 9.95 15.84
CA ALA A 40 -14.73 10.66 16.69
C ALA A 40 -16.14 10.08 16.55
N GLN A 41 -16.55 9.66 15.36
CA GLN A 41 -17.84 9.00 15.14
C GLN A 41 -17.89 7.61 15.76
N ARG A 42 -16.83 6.80 15.64
CA ARG A 42 -16.73 5.49 16.30
C ARG A 42 -16.82 5.63 17.81
N GLN A 43 -16.08 6.59 18.38
CA GLN A 43 -16.13 6.88 19.81
C GLN A 43 -17.53 7.33 20.25
N LEU A 44 -18.15 8.23 19.48
CA LEU A 44 -19.52 8.68 19.74
C LEU A 44 -20.52 7.52 19.70
N LEU A 45 -20.43 6.63 18.70
CA LEU A 45 -21.29 5.46 18.58
C LEU A 45 -21.09 4.49 19.74
N SER A 46 -19.84 4.17 20.05
CA SER A 46 -19.49 3.24 21.14
C SER A 46 -19.91 3.74 22.52
N ALA A 47 -19.91 5.05 22.74
CA ALA A 47 -20.29 5.65 24.02
C ALA A 47 -21.80 5.84 24.16
N LEU A 48 -22.49 6.31 23.11
CA LEU A 48 -23.90 6.70 23.19
C LEU A 48 -24.87 5.52 23.00
N PHE A 49 -24.56 4.55 22.16
CA PHE A 49 -25.57 3.57 21.75
C PHE A 49 -25.83 2.41 22.70
N PRO A 50 -24.86 1.93 23.51
CA PRO A 50 -25.15 0.96 24.56
C PRO A 50 -26.10 1.51 25.64
N SER A 51 -26.18 2.83 25.76
CA SER A 51 -26.78 3.56 26.87
C SER A 51 -28.16 4.16 26.57
N ILE A 52 -28.51 4.32 25.30
CA ILE A 52 -29.77 4.91 24.85
C ILE A 52 -30.89 3.85 24.76
N PRO A 53 -32.12 4.13 25.23
CA PRO A 53 -33.23 3.20 25.12
C PRO A 53 -33.57 2.85 23.67
N ARG A 54 -33.48 1.56 23.31
CA ARG A 54 -33.81 1.06 21.95
C ARG A 54 -35.23 1.42 21.51
N GLY A 55 -36.17 1.49 22.47
CA GLY A 55 -37.55 1.96 22.31
C GLY A 55 -37.69 3.28 21.53
N TRP A 56 -36.74 4.21 21.70
CA TRP A 56 -36.77 5.52 21.03
C TRP A 56 -36.65 5.40 19.51
N PHE A 57 -35.84 4.48 19.00
CA PHE A 57 -35.64 4.33 17.56
C PHE A 57 -36.86 3.71 16.84
N HIS A 58 -37.74 3.03 17.57
CA HIS A 58 -39.00 2.52 17.01
C HIS A 58 -40.04 3.63 16.86
N THR A 59 -39.96 4.69 17.66
CA THR A 59 -40.96 5.77 17.70
C THR A 59 -40.50 7.03 16.96
N ASP A 60 -39.20 7.21 16.77
CA ASP A 60 -38.59 8.35 16.10
C ASP A 60 -37.75 7.90 14.89
N ALA A 61 -38.35 8.00 13.71
CA ALA A 61 -37.71 7.61 12.45
C ALA A 61 -36.47 8.46 12.12
N GLN A 62 -36.46 9.75 12.52
CA GLN A 62 -35.30 10.62 12.26
C GLN A 62 -34.11 10.22 13.14
N ALA A 63 -34.36 9.85 14.40
CA ALA A 63 -33.32 9.31 15.26
C ALA A 63 -32.75 7.99 14.71
N ALA A 64 -33.62 7.10 14.20
CA ALA A 64 -33.20 5.85 13.58
C ALA A 64 -32.33 6.08 12.33
N GLU A 65 -32.73 6.99 11.45
CA GLU A 65 -31.97 7.36 10.26
C GLU A 65 -30.60 7.97 10.59
N LEU A 66 -30.51 8.82 11.61
CA LEU A 66 -29.24 9.41 12.05
C LEU A 66 -28.26 8.33 12.54
N TYR A 67 -28.75 7.34 13.27
CA TYR A 67 -27.91 6.23 13.71
C TYR A 67 -27.50 5.33 12.56
N ALA A 68 -28.43 4.96 11.68
CA ALA A 68 -28.15 4.15 10.50
C ALA A 68 -27.09 4.84 9.61
N HIS A 69 -27.23 6.15 9.40
CA HIS A 69 -26.23 6.94 8.69
C HIS A 69 -24.86 6.91 9.39
N ALA A 70 -24.82 7.02 10.72
CA ALA A 70 -23.58 6.95 11.45
C ALA A 70 -22.89 5.57 11.31
N LEU A 71 -23.65 4.47 11.34
CA LEU A 71 -23.15 3.12 11.05
C LEU A 71 -22.59 2.99 9.63
N CYS A 72 -23.24 3.59 8.62
CA CYS A 72 -22.69 3.70 7.27
C CYS A 72 -21.33 4.40 7.27
N ARG A 73 -21.22 5.54 7.98
CA ARG A 73 -19.97 6.33 8.02
C ARG A 73 -18.83 5.60 8.73
N VAL A 74 -19.12 4.81 9.77
CA VAL A 74 -18.10 4.02 10.48
C VAL A 74 -17.80 2.65 9.88
N ARG A 75 -18.53 2.29 8.81
CA ARG A 75 -18.38 1.06 8.02
C ARG A 75 -18.69 -0.21 8.80
N GLU A 76 -19.83 -0.23 9.48
CA GLU A 76 -20.32 -1.38 10.26
C GLU A 76 -21.59 -1.96 9.60
N PRO A 77 -21.48 -2.60 8.42
CA PRO A 77 -22.65 -3.05 7.66
C PRO A 77 -23.46 -4.14 8.38
N GLU A 78 -22.82 -5.02 9.14
CA GLU A 78 -23.50 -6.06 9.93
C GLU A 78 -24.34 -5.44 11.05
N ALA A 79 -23.76 -4.49 11.79
CA ALA A 79 -24.46 -3.76 12.85
C ALA A 79 -25.65 -2.97 12.29
N LEU A 80 -25.49 -2.39 11.10
CA LEU A 80 -26.55 -1.68 10.41
C LEU A 80 -27.70 -2.60 10.00
N LEU A 81 -27.42 -3.78 9.43
CA LEU A 81 -28.47 -4.75 9.10
C LEU A 81 -29.23 -5.23 10.34
N ALA A 82 -28.50 -5.55 11.42
CA ALA A 82 -29.12 -5.93 12.69
C ALA A 82 -30.02 -4.81 13.23
N PHE A 83 -29.56 -3.56 13.16
CA PHE A 83 -30.34 -2.40 13.58
C PHE A 83 -31.59 -2.16 12.73
N CYS A 84 -31.49 -2.29 11.41
CA CYS A 84 -32.64 -2.18 10.51
C CYS A 84 -33.69 -3.27 10.79
N GLN A 85 -33.25 -4.49 11.08
CA GLN A 85 -34.14 -5.61 11.43
C GLN A 85 -34.81 -5.38 12.79
N GLU A 86 -34.04 -4.91 13.77
CA GLU A 86 -34.54 -4.66 15.12
C GLU A 86 -35.60 -3.57 15.13
N THR A 87 -35.34 -2.42 14.51
CA THR A 87 -36.24 -1.26 14.59
C THR A 87 -37.50 -1.40 13.75
N GLY A 88 -37.41 -2.07 12.59
CA GLY A 88 -38.52 -2.20 11.65
C GLY A 88 -38.95 -0.88 10.98
N VAL A 89 -38.17 0.20 11.12
CA VAL A 89 -38.47 1.50 10.54
C VAL A 89 -38.31 1.44 9.01
N ALA A 90 -39.41 1.66 8.29
CA ALA A 90 -39.49 1.53 6.84
C ALA A 90 -39.55 2.89 6.13
N THR A 91 -38.51 3.73 6.30
CA THR A 91 -38.36 4.96 5.52
C THR A 91 -37.51 4.72 4.26
N PRO A 92 -37.63 5.56 3.21
CA PRO A 92 -36.79 5.47 2.02
C PRO A 92 -35.28 5.50 2.33
N MET A 93 -34.86 6.34 3.28
CA MET A 93 -33.46 6.42 3.70
C MET A 93 -32.98 5.17 4.45
N MET A 94 -33.80 4.58 5.31
CA MET A 94 -33.49 3.30 5.94
C MET A 94 -33.34 2.17 4.90
N GLY A 95 -34.18 2.17 3.87
CA GLY A 95 -34.05 1.25 2.73
C GLY A 95 -32.73 1.44 1.98
N LEU A 96 -32.32 2.68 1.73
CA LEU A 96 -31.04 3.00 1.10
C LEU A 96 -29.84 2.53 1.94
N TYR A 97 -29.83 2.82 3.25
CA TYR A 97 -28.75 2.36 4.14
C TYR A 97 -28.68 0.84 4.23
N ARG A 98 -29.84 0.17 4.28
CA ARG A 98 -29.90 -1.30 4.22
C ARG A 98 -29.31 -1.83 2.91
N ALA A 99 -29.67 -1.25 1.77
CA ALA A 99 -29.12 -1.68 0.48
C ALA A 99 -27.60 -1.45 0.39
N TRP A 100 -27.10 -0.33 0.91
CA TRP A 100 -25.66 -0.09 1.05
C TRP A 100 -24.98 -1.18 1.88
N ALA A 101 -25.56 -1.55 3.04
CA ALA A 101 -25.00 -2.59 3.91
C ALA A 101 -25.00 -3.97 3.24
N LEU A 102 -26.11 -4.35 2.58
CA LEU A 102 -26.21 -5.59 1.80
C LEU A 102 -25.13 -5.65 0.71
N SER A 103 -24.88 -4.53 0.02
CA SER A 103 -23.82 -4.43 -0.98
C SER A 103 -22.41 -4.61 -0.40
N ARG A 104 -22.15 -4.18 0.84
CA ARG A 104 -20.85 -4.41 1.53
C ARG A 104 -20.66 -5.86 1.97
N LEU A 105 -21.73 -6.60 2.22
CA LEU A 105 -21.72 -8.01 2.61
C LEU A 105 -21.90 -8.98 1.43
N ASP A 106 -21.67 -8.50 0.21
CA ASP A 106 -21.80 -9.24 -1.04
C ASP A 106 -23.18 -9.89 -1.30
N ARG A 107 -24.22 -9.44 -0.57
CA ARG A 107 -25.64 -9.76 -0.82
C ARG A 107 -26.21 -8.88 -1.92
N THR A 108 -25.52 -8.90 -3.06
CA THR A 108 -25.64 -7.90 -4.12
C THR A 108 -27.01 -7.91 -4.82
N LYS A 109 -27.65 -9.08 -4.96
CA LYS A 109 -28.99 -9.20 -5.56
C LYS A 109 -30.07 -8.56 -4.67
N GLU A 110 -30.05 -8.86 -3.37
CA GLU A 110 -30.99 -8.26 -2.41
C GLU A 110 -30.78 -6.74 -2.29
N ALA A 111 -29.53 -6.28 -2.41
CA ALA A 111 -29.24 -4.85 -2.47
C ALA A 111 -29.87 -4.18 -3.69
N LEU A 112 -29.83 -4.83 -4.86
CA LEU A 112 -30.45 -4.33 -6.09
C LEU A 112 -31.96 -4.23 -5.94
N GLU A 113 -32.62 -5.30 -5.52
CA GLU A 113 -34.07 -5.34 -5.29
C GLU A 113 -34.51 -4.24 -4.33
N GLY A 114 -33.73 -4.05 -3.24
CA GLY A 114 -33.95 -2.98 -2.28
C GLY A 114 -33.82 -1.58 -2.89
N LEU A 115 -32.85 -1.34 -3.78
CA LEU A 115 -32.65 -0.05 -4.46
C LEU A 115 -33.72 0.24 -5.52
N GLU A 116 -34.19 -0.78 -6.23
CA GLU A 116 -35.22 -0.65 -7.27
C GLU A 116 -36.61 -0.36 -6.68
N ALA A 117 -36.85 -0.81 -5.44
CA ALA A 117 -38.08 -0.52 -4.71
C ALA A 117 -38.15 0.93 -4.15
N LEU A 118 -37.05 1.68 -4.17
CA LEU A 118 -37.01 3.04 -3.63
C LEU A 118 -37.50 4.06 -4.66
N ASP A 119 -38.33 4.99 -4.21
CA ASP A 119 -38.65 6.20 -4.96
C ASP A 119 -37.49 7.22 -4.84
N GLU A 120 -36.79 7.46 -5.95
CA GLU A 120 -35.69 8.45 -6.02
C GLU A 120 -36.13 9.86 -5.59
N GLY A 121 -37.39 10.23 -5.85
CA GLY A 121 -37.93 11.55 -5.48
C GLY A 121 -37.99 11.77 -3.97
N ALA A 122 -38.11 10.70 -3.19
CA ALA A 122 -38.24 10.72 -1.74
C ALA A 122 -36.88 10.68 -1.00
N LEU A 123 -35.76 10.53 -1.71
CA LEU A 123 -34.43 10.39 -1.11
C LEU A 123 -33.74 11.74 -0.90
N SER A 124 -33.24 11.95 0.32
CA SER A 124 -32.44 13.12 0.67
C SER A 124 -30.97 13.01 0.24
N ASP A 125 -30.43 11.79 0.10
CA ASP A 125 -29.07 11.53 -0.38
C ASP A 125 -29.07 10.76 -1.72
N LYS A 126 -29.34 11.50 -2.80
CA LYS A 126 -29.33 10.96 -4.17
C LYS A 126 -27.94 10.50 -4.61
N GLY A 127 -26.88 11.11 -4.07
CA GLY A 127 -25.49 10.73 -4.37
C GLY A 127 -25.17 9.32 -3.87
N LEU A 128 -25.54 9.00 -2.63
CA LEU A 128 -25.39 7.66 -2.07
C LEU A 128 -26.25 6.62 -2.80
N TYR A 129 -27.47 6.98 -3.20
CA TYR A 129 -28.34 6.12 -4.00
C TYR A 129 -27.70 5.73 -5.34
N TRP A 130 -27.34 6.72 -6.16
CA TRP A 130 -26.76 6.47 -7.48
C TRP A 130 -25.42 5.75 -7.39
N ARG A 131 -24.58 6.09 -6.40
CA ARG A 131 -23.32 5.39 -6.15
C ARG A 131 -23.56 3.93 -5.77
N SER A 132 -24.49 3.66 -4.84
CA SER A 132 -24.79 2.30 -4.39
C SER A 132 -25.39 1.46 -5.52
N ARG A 133 -26.25 2.05 -6.36
CA ARG A 133 -26.78 1.44 -7.59
C ARG A 133 -25.68 1.14 -8.61
N ALA A 134 -24.74 2.06 -8.80
CA ALA A 134 -23.60 1.85 -9.68
C ALA A 134 -22.70 0.70 -9.20
N GLU A 135 -22.38 0.66 -7.91
CA GLU A 135 -21.55 -0.39 -7.30
C GLU A 135 -22.22 -1.77 -7.43
N VAL A 136 -23.52 -1.87 -7.14
CA VAL A 136 -24.30 -3.10 -7.28
C VAL A 136 -24.39 -3.54 -8.75
N GLY A 137 -24.67 -2.60 -9.66
CA GLY A 137 -24.73 -2.86 -11.09
C GLY A 137 -23.39 -3.38 -11.64
N ALA A 138 -22.27 -2.77 -11.23
CA ALA A 138 -20.94 -3.19 -11.62
C ALA A 138 -20.60 -4.59 -11.11
N LYS A 139 -20.92 -4.91 -9.84
CA LYS A 139 -20.73 -6.26 -9.27
C LYS A 139 -21.52 -7.33 -10.00
N LEU A 140 -22.73 -7.01 -10.49
CA LEU A 140 -23.59 -7.93 -11.23
C LEU A 140 -23.34 -7.95 -12.74
N GLY A 141 -22.46 -7.07 -13.25
CA GLY A 141 -22.21 -6.92 -14.69
C GLY A 141 -23.42 -6.38 -15.47
N LEU A 142 -24.31 -5.62 -14.81
CA LEU A 142 -25.48 -5.02 -15.45
C LEU A 142 -25.06 -3.82 -16.31
N PRO A 143 -25.66 -3.62 -17.50
CA PRO A 143 -25.42 -2.39 -18.27
C PRO A 143 -25.90 -1.16 -17.48
N GLY A 144 -25.33 0.02 -17.76
CA GLY A 144 -25.77 1.27 -17.13
C GLY A 144 -25.04 1.66 -15.83
N TRP A 145 -24.12 0.83 -15.34
CA TRP A 145 -23.43 1.08 -14.06
C TRP A 145 -22.48 2.29 -14.14
N GLU A 146 -21.89 2.57 -15.30
CA GLU A 146 -21.05 3.74 -15.53
C GLU A 146 -21.88 5.04 -15.51
N GLU A 147 -23.06 5.01 -16.14
CA GLU A 147 -24.02 6.11 -16.12
C GLU A 147 -24.55 6.37 -14.71
N ALA A 148 -24.76 5.32 -13.91
CA ALA A 148 -25.13 5.48 -12.50
C ALA A 148 -24.01 6.17 -11.69
N PHE A 149 -22.72 5.87 -11.95
CA PHE A 149 -21.62 6.63 -11.37
C PHE A 149 -21.61 8.08 -11.86
N ALA A 150 -21.90 8.34 -13.13
CA ALA A 150 -22.01 9.70 -13.66
C ALA A 150 -23.09 10.51 -12.90
N ARG A 151 -24.29 9.95 -12.73
CA ARG A 151 -25.37 10.57 -11.95
C ARG A 151 -25.01 10.76 -10.48
N ALA A 152 -24.30 9.80 -9.87
CA ALA A 152 -23.83 9.95 -8.50
C ALA A 152 -22.94 11.20 -8.35
N LYS A 153 -22.00 11.40 -9.27
CA LYS A 153 -21.06 12.52 -9.24
C LYS A 153 -21.75 13.89 -9.36
N GLU A 154 -22.91 13.99 -10.02
CA GLU A 154 -23.70 15.23 -10.10
C GLU A 154 -24.22 15.69 -8.72
N HIS A 155 -24.36 14.77 -7.76
CA HIS A 155 -24.89 15.04 -6.43
C HIS A 155 -23.81 15.05 -5.33
N LEU A 156 -22.58 14.63 -5.64
CA LEU A 156 -21.51 14.46 -4.67
C LEU A 156 -20.49 15.60 -4.73
N THR A 157 -19.94 15.97 -3.57
CA THR A 157 -18.90 17.00 -3.46
C THR A 157 -17.77 16.56 -2.53
N HIS A 158 -16.62 17.25 -2.62
CA HIS A 158 -15.47 17.09 -1.73
C HIS A 158 -15.02 15.62 -1.54
N GLU A 159 -14.71 15.20 -0.32
CA GLU A 159 -14.17 13.86 -0.04
C GLU A 159 -15.12 12.73 -0.45
N VAL A 160 -16.44 12.96 -0.44
CA VAL A 160 -17.42 11.94 -0.84
C VAL A 160 -17.38 11.71 -2.36
N LEU A 161 -17.21 12.77 -3.15
CA LEU A 161 -16.93 12.67 -4.58
C LEU A 161 -15.60 11.94 -4.83
N GLY A 162 -14.56 12.29 -4.09
CA GLY A 162 -13.26 11.60 -4.15
C GLY A 162 -13.40 10.09 -3.93
N ARG A 163 -14.15 9.67 -2.91
CA ARG A 163 -14.41 8.24 -2.63
C ARG A 163 -15.21 7.56 -3.75
N CYS A 164 -16.20 8.25 -4.32
CA CYS A 164 -16.96 7.74 -5.45
C CYS A 164 -16.06 7.47 -6.68
N LEU A 165 -15.12 8.37 -6.97
CA LEU A 165 -14.13 8.21 -8.04
C LEU A 165 -13.18 7.02 -7.78
N ILE A 166 -12.84 6.73 -6.51
CA ILE A 166 -12.06 5.54 -6.14
C ILE A 166 -12.80 4.26 -6.49
N ASP A 167 -14.09 4.19 -6.14
CA ASP A 167 -14.90 3.02 -6.41
C ASP A 167 -15.13 2.84 -7.91
N GLU A 168 -15.51 3.89 -8.63
CA GLU A 168 -15.67 3.88 -10.10
C GLU A 168 -14.38 3.39 -10.77
N GLY A 169 -13.21 3.93 -10.37
CA GLY A 169 -11.93 3.48 -10.90
C GLY A 169 -11.64 2.01 -10.61
N SER A 170 -12.04 1.50 -9.43
CA SER A 170 -11.87 0.08 -9.06
C SER A 170 -12.71 -0.85 -9.93
N TYR A 171 -13.95 -0.49 -10.22
CA TYR A 171 -14.81 -1.26 -11.12
C TYR A 171 -14.36 -1.16 -12.58
N LEU A 172 -13.93 0.02 -13.04
CA LEU A 172 -13.34 0.19 -14.38
C LEU A 172 -12.09 -0.68 -14.55
N TYR A 173 -11.24 -0.77 -13.52
CA TYR A 173 -10.05 -1.62 -13.53
C TYR A 173 -10.42 -3.10 -13.60
N ALA A 174 -11.40 -3.53 -12.79
CA ALA A 174 -11.91 -4.91 -12.83
C ALA A 174 -12.53 -5.28 -14.19
N ALA A 175 -13.15 -4.30 -14.87
CA ALA A 175 -13.67 -4.44 -16.23
C ALA A 175 -12.58 -4.37 -17.33
N GLY A 176 -11.30 -4.28 -16.97
CA GLY A 176 -10.18 -4.22 -17.91
C GLY A 176 -9.94 -2.84 -18.54
N ARG A 177 -10.68 -1.80 -18.15
CA ARG A 177 -10.55 -0.44 -18.68
C ARG A 177 -9.50 0.37 -17.91
N VAL A 178 -8.25 -0.11 -17.95
CA VAL A 178 -7.13 0.43 -17.16
C VAL A 178 -6.93 1.95 -17.35
N PRO A 179 -6.94 2.52 -18.57
CA PRO A 179 -6.75 3.96 -18.75
C PRO A 179 -7.86 4.81 -18.09
N ALA A 180 -9.11 4.36 -18.19
CA ALA A 180 -10.24 5.04 -17.56
C ALA A 180 -10.17 4.95 -16.03
N ALA A 181 -9.77 3.79 -15.49
CA ALA A 181 -9.55 3.60 -14.07
C ALA A 181 -8.48 4.57 -13.52
N ARG A 182 -7.33 4.64 -14.20
CA ARG A 182 -6.25 5.58 -13.86
C ARG A 182 -6.75 7.03 -13.86
N ALA A 183 -7.50 7.44 -14.87
CA ALA A 183 -8.05 8.79 -14.94
C ALA A 183 -8.92 9.12 -13.73
N ARG A 184 -9.82 8.20 -13.31
CA ARG A 184 -10.67 8.39 -12.12
C ARG A 184 -9.87 8.47 -10.83
N TRP A 185 -8.87 7.61 -10.64
CA TRP A 185 -8.03 7.66 -9.44
C TRP A 185 -7.15 8.91 -9.39
N SER A 186 -6.61 9.37 -10.52
CA SER A 186 -5.88 10.64 -10.60
C SER A 186 -6.77 11.83 -10.26
N GLU A 187 -8.00 11.86 -10.76
CA GLU A 187 -9.01 12.87 -10.43
C GLU A 187 -9.33 12.86 -8.92
N ALA A 188 -9.47 11.67 -8.33
CA ALA A 188 -9.77 11.50 -6.91
C ALA A 188 -8.71 12.15 -5.99
N LEU A 189 -7.43 12.22 -6.40
CA LEU A 189 -6.35 12.82 -5.60
C LEU A 189 -6.64 14.27 -5.20
N ALA A 190 -7.32 15.03 -6.07
CA ALA A 190 -7.66 16.43 -5.80
C ALA A 190 -8.63 16.58 -4.63
N TYR A 191 -9.54 15.61 -4.47
CA TYR A 191 -10.62 15.63 -3.47
C TYR A 191 -10.24 14.96 -2.14
N LEU A 192 -9.18 14.16 -2.11
CA LEU A 192 -8.83 13.29 -0.98
C LEU A 192 -7.70 13.81 -0.10
N ARG A 193 -7.25 15.07 -0.28
CA ARG A 193 -6.12 15.65 0.47
C ARG A 193 -6.28 15.57 2.00
N ASN A 194 -7.52 15.63 2.49
CA ASN A 194 -7.87 15.57 3.91
C ASN A 194 -8.23 14.16 4.40
N ASP A 195 -8.19 13.15 3.53
CA ASP A 195 -8.52 11.76 3.84
C ASP A 195 -7.30 10.87 3.56
N PRO A 196 -6.38 10.72 4.53
CA PRO A 196 -5.14 9.97 4.33
C PRO A 196 -5.34 8.52 3.89
N TYR A 197 -6.45 7.90 4.29
CA TYR A 197 -6.74 6.50 3.95
C TYR A 197 -7.03 6.36 2.46
N TYR A 198 -8.02 7.11 1.96
CA TYR A 198 -8.38 7.05 0.54
C TYR A 198 -7.32 7.70 -0.36
N LEU A 199 -6.60 8.70 0.12
CA LEU A 199 -5.46 9.25 -0.61
C LEU A 199 -4.36 8.20 -0.80
N ALA A 200 -4.01 7.45 0.27
CA ALA A 200 -3.06 6.35 0.16
C ALA A 200 -3.57 5.24 -0.78
N TRP A 201 -4.87 4.93 -0.72
CA TRP A 201 -5.50 3.94 -1.61
C TRP A 201 -5.46 4.39 -3.07
N ALA A 202 -5.76 5.65 -3.37
CA ALA A 202 -5.68 6.21 -4.72
C ALA A 202 -4.28 6.06 -5.32
N HIS A 203 -3.25 6.45 -4.55
CA HIS A 203 -1.86 6.26 -4.93
C HIS A 203 -1.50 4.78 -5.10
N TYR A 204 -1.95 3.90 -4.21
CA TYR A 204 -1.73 2.47 -4.35
C TYR A 204 -2.33 1.92 -5.66
N ASN A 205 -3.58 2.27 -5.97
CA ASN A 205 -4.26 1.80 -7.18
C ASN A 205 -3.57 2.32 -8.46
N LEU A 206 -3.21 3.60 -8.50
CA LEU A 206 -2.43 4.18 -9.60
C LEU A 206 -1.11 3.41 -9.78
N GLY A 207 -0.40 3.18 -8.68
CA GLY A 207 0.87 2.44 -8.67
C GLY A 207 0.77 1.02 -9.20
N ILE A 208 -0.20 0.23 -8.72
CA ILE A 208 -0.43 -1.15 -9.18
C ILE A 208 -0.86 -1.18 -10.64
N SER A 209 -1.70 -0.23 -11.05
CA SER A 209 -2.17 -0.20 -12.42
C SER A 209 -1.05 0.16 -13.40
N ALA A 210 -0.04 0.93 -12.98
CA ALA A 210 1.09 1.45 -13.76
C ALA A 210 2.34 0.56 -13.77
N LEU A 211 2.22 -0.73 -13.46
CA LEU A 211 3.36 -1.66 -13.44
C LEU A 211 4.04 -1.86 -14.81
N ASP A 212 3.36 -1.48 -15.90
CA ASP A 212 3.92 -1.36 -17.25
C ASP A 212 4.89 -0.17 -17.40
N ALA A 213 4.75 0.85 -16.54
CA ALA A 213 5.64 2.00 -16.40
C ALA A 213 6.24 2.02 -14.97
N PRO A 214 7.18 1.11 -14.64
CA PRO A 214 7.54 0.80 -13.24
C PRO A 214 8.16 1.98 -12.47
N ALA A 215 8.70 2.99 -13.14
CA ALA A 215 9.17 4.22 -12.49
C ALA A 215 8.01 5.11 -12.00
N GLU A 216 6.95 5.25 -12.80
CA GLU A 216 5.71 5.91 -12.39
C GLU A 216 5.04 5.14 -11.25
N ALA A 217 4.96 3.81 -11.38
CA ALA A 217 4.43 2.94 -10.35
C ALA A 217 5.14 3.13 -9.01
N GLU A 218 6.48 3.10 -9.00
CA GLU A 218 7.26 3.29 -7.77
C GLU A 218 6.96 4.67 -7.14
N GLY A 219 6.85 5.74 -7.92
CA GLY A 219 6.53 7.08 -7.40
C GLY A 219 5.20 7.10 -6.63
N HIS A 220 4.14 6.55 -7.22
CA HIS A 220 2.84 6.44 -6.55
C HIS A 220 2.88 5.51 -5.33
N LEU A 221 3.58 4.37 -5.40
CA LEU A 221 3.67 3.40 -4.31
C LEU A 221 4.49 3.92 -3.12
N LEU A 222 5.54 4.72 -3.37
CA LEU A 222 6.29 5.41 -2.31
C LEU A 222 5.40 6.42 -1.58
N GLU A 223 4.55 7.16 -2.31
CA GLU A 223 3.62 8.09 -1.69
C GLU A 223 2.53 7.37 -0.89
N ALA A 224 2.00 6.26 -1.40
CA ALA A 224 1.08 5.39 -0.66
C ALA A 224 1.70 4.86 0.64
N GLU A 225 2.94 4.37 0.60
CA GLU A 225 3.67 3.92 1.80
C GLU A 225 3.84 5.08 2.79
N ARG A 226 4.28 6.26 2.32
CA ARG A 226 4.46 7.45 3.16
C ARG A 226 3.17 7.85 3.87
N LEU A 227 2.05 7.89 3.14
CA LEU A 227 0.74 8.24 3.68
C LEU A 227 0.24 7.20 4.68
N SER A 228 0.46 5.91 4.39
CA SER A 228 0.06 4.78 5.26
C SER A 228 0.76 4.74 6.61
N ARG A 229 1.81 5.55 6.82
CA ARG A 229 2.43 5.73 8.15
C ARG A 229 1.54 6.50 9.13
N LYS A 230 0.55 7.24 8.63
CA LYS A 230 -0.46 7.90 9.48
C LYS A 230 -1.39 6.82 10.07
N PRO A 231 -1.81 6.92 11.35
CA PRO A 231 -2.68 5.92 11.96
C PRO A 231 -3.93 5.58 11.14
N ALA A 232 -4.58 6.59 10.56
CA ALA A 232 -5.80 6.42 9.76
C ALA A 232 -5.60 5.61 8.46
N ALA A 233 -4.38 5.54 7.93
CA ALA A 233 -4.07 4.88 6.66
C ALA A 233 -3.23 3.60 6.84
N ARG A 234 -2.99 3.19 8.09
CA ARG A 234 -2.20 2.01 8.45
C ARG A 234 -2.63 0.72 7.74
N PRO A 235 -3.93 0.43 7.53
CA PRO A 235 -4.35 -0.78 6.81
C PRO A 235 -3.88 -0.87 5.34
N ILE A 236 -3.47 0.25 4.73
CA ILE A 236 -2.94 0.27 3.34
C ILE A 236 -1.45 -0.07 3.29
N ARG A 237 -0.75 -0.03 4.43
CA ARG A 237 0.72 -0.07 4.45
C ARG A 237 1.30 -1.35 3.87
N ALA A 238 0.78 -2.52 4.25
CA ALA A 238 1.24 -3.80 3.72
C ALA A 238 1.03 -3.88 2.20
N ARG A 239 -0.14 -3.46 1.70
CA ARG A 239 -0.46 -3.39 0.27
C ARG A 239 0.49 -2.47 -0.50
N ALA A 240 0.74 -1.26 0.01
CA ALA A 240 1.67 -0.31 -0.61
C ALA A 240 3.09 -0.88 -0.73
N LEU A 241 3.56 -1.57 0.31
CA LEU A 241 4.87 -2.23 0.32
C LEU A 241 4.91 -3.42 -0.66
N CYS A 242 3.87 -4.24 -0.73
CA CYS A 242 3.76 -5.32 -1.73
C CYS A 242 3.78 -4.76 -3.16
N GLY A 243 3.07 -3.66 -3.42
CA GLY A 243 3.11 -2.99 -4.71
C GLY A 243 4.49 -2.45 -5.05
N LEU A 244 5.17 -1.83 -4.08
CA LEU A 244 6.55 -1.36 -4.25
C LEU A 244 7.51 -2.51 -4.57
N GLY A 245 7.33 -3.65 -3.90
CA GLY A 245 8.03 -4.89 -4.19
C GLY A 245 7.81 -5.35 -5.63
N ALA A 246 6.56 -5.30 -6.12
CA ALA A 246 6.23 -5.68 -7.49
C ALA A 246 6.89 -4.76 -8.53
N ALA A 247 6.83 -3.45 -8.34
CA ALA A 247 7.45 -2.49 -9.24
C ALA A 247 8.99 -2.69 -9.31
N ARG A 248 9.64 -2.89 -8.16
CA ARG A 248 11.09 -3.15 -8.08
C ARG A 248 11.48 -4.50 -8.67
N ARG A 249 10.65 -5.53 -8.50
CA ARG A 249 10.87 -6.86 -9.10
C ARG A 249 10.84 -6.79 -10.62
N ILE A 250 9.87 -6.09 -11.20
CA ILE A 250 9.76 -5.88 -12.65
C ILE A 250 11.00 -5.17 -13.22
N LEU A 251 11.62 -4.30 -12.43
CA LEU A 251 12.87 -3.63 -12.78
C LEU A 251 14.14 -4.47 -12.56
N GLY A 252 13.99 -5.73 -12.15
CA GLY A 252 15.10 -6.63 -11.84
C GLY A 252 15.79 -6.34 -10.51
N GLU A 253 15.25 -5.46 -9.66
CA GLU A 253 15.89 -5.04 -8.40
C GLU A 253 15.52 -5.95 -7.23
N TRP A 254 15.85 -7.23 -7.35
CA TRP A 254 15.39 -8.28 -6.45
C TRP A 254 15.72 -8.03 -4.97
N PRO A 255 16.93 -7.57 -4.58
CA PRO A 255 17.20 -7.28 -3.16
C PRO A 255 16.26 -6.21 -2.58
N ARG A 256 15.92 -5.19 -3.39
CA ARG A 256 15.02 -4.11 -2.96
C ARG A 256 13.57 -4.57 -2.94
N ALA A 257 13.17 -5.46 -3.85
CA ALA A 257 11.85 -6.07 -3.87
C ALA A 257 11.64 -6.99 -2.66
N ILE A 258 12.61 -7.87 -2.35
CA ILE A 258 12.60 -8.74 -1.18
C ILE A 258 12.44 -7.90 0.10
N ALA A 259 13.21 -6.82 0.24
CA ALA A 259 13.11 -5.92 1.39
C ALA A 259 11.69 -5.34 1.58
N CYS A 260 11.04 -4.95 0.49
CA CYS A 260 9.68 -4.44 0.51
C CYS A 260 8.68 -5.51 0.95
N TYR A 261 8.74 -6.71 0.39
CA TYR A 261 7.83 -7.78 0.77
C TYR A 261 8.08 -8.30 2.19
N SER A 262 9.33 -8.34 2.67
CA SER A 262 9.65 -8.69 4.06
C SER A 262 9.06 -7.68 5.05
N GLU A 263 9.19 -6.39 4.76
CA GLU A 263 8.56 -5.34 5.57
C GLU A 263 7.03 -5.40 5.47
N ALA A 264 6.48 -5.70 4.28
CA ALA A 264 5.04 -5.89 4.10
C ALA A 264 4.50 -7.02 4.99
N LEU A 265 5.18 -8.17 5.01
CA LEU A 265 4.85 -9.31 5.86
C LEU A 265 4.88 -8.93 7.34
N ARG A 266 5.91 -8.17 7.76
CA ARG A 266 6.07 -7.72 9.15
C ARG A 266 4.95 -6.78 9.63
N VAL A 267 4.38 -5.98 8.73
CA VAL A 267 3.34 -4.99 9.06
C VAL A 267 1.93 -5.42 8.68
N ALA A 268 1.78 -6.58 8.03
CA ALA A 268 0.47 -7.09 7.62
C ALA A 268 -0.37 -7.48 8.85
N GLU A 269 -1.59 -6.97 8.87
CA GLU A 269 -2.58 -7.21 9.94
C GLU A 269 -3.56 -8.31 9.53
N GLU A 270 -3.94 -8.33 8.25
CA GLU A 270 -4.88 -9.29 7.64
C GLU A 270 -4.17 -10.51 7.03
N ALA A 271 -4.88 -11.63 6.95
CA ALA A 271 -4.38 -12.87 6.33
C ALA A 271 -4.05 -12.67 4.84
N ASP A 272 -4.89 -11.97 4.10
CA ASP A 272 -4.69 -11.68 2.67
C ASP A 272 -3.40 -10.87 2.43
N ASP A 273 -3.16 -9.85 3.25
CA ASP A 273 -1.97 -9.01 3.14
C ASP A 273 -0.69 -9.82 3.42
N ARG A 274 -0.75 -10.74 4.40
CA ARG A 274 0.35 -11.68 4.69
C ARG A 274 0.57 -12.65 3.54
N GLN A 275 -0.50 -13.23 2.99
CA GLN A 275 -0.44 -14.17 1.87
C GLN A 275 0.19 -13.51 0.63
N GLN A 276 -0.22 -12.29 0.31
CA GLN A 276 0.36 -11.53 -0.81
C GLN A 276 1.84 -11.20 -0.60
N ALA A 277 2.24 -10.85 0.62
CA ALA A 277 3.65 -10.59 0.95
C ALA A 277 4.52 -11.86 0.83
N LEU A 278 4.03 -12.99 1.35
CA LEU A 278 4.71 -14.29 1.24
C LEU A 278 4.86 -14.74 -0.21
N TRP A 279 3.78 -14.62 -1.00
CA TRP A 279 3.82 -14.92 -2.43
C TRP A 279 4.83 -14.03 -3.17
N GLY A 280 4.83 -12.72 -2.91
CA GLY A 280 5.78 -11.79 -3.52
C GLY A 280 7.24 -12.09 -3.16
N LEU A 281 7.51 -12.49 -1.91
CA LEU A 281 8.82 -12.99 -1.48
C LEU A 281 9.21 -14.24 -2.25
N GLY A 282 8.36 -15.26 -2.25
CA GLY A 282 8.64 -16.53 -2.93
C GLY A 282 8.90 -16.32 -4.42
N HIS A 283 8.06 -15.54 -5.10
CA HIS A 283 8.24 -15.24 -6.53
C HIS A 283 9.56 -14.54 -6.81
N THR A 284 9.91 -13.52 -6.01
CA THR A 284 11.19 -12.81 -6.19
C THR A 284 12.41 -13.70 -5.87
N LEU A 285 12.31 -14.55 -4.84
CA LEU A 285 13.37 -15.48 -4.48
C LEU A 285 13.62 -16.51 -5.57
N ARG A 286 12.55 -17.05 -6.18
CA ARG A 286 12.64 -17.97 -7.32
C ARG A 286 13.33 -17.32 -8.51
N LEU A 287 12.98 -16.08 -8.84
CA LEU A 287 13.67 -15.32 -9.90
C LEU A 287 15.16 -15.11 -9.59
N SER A 288 15.51 -14.92 -8.32
CA SER A 288 16.90 -14.81 -7.86
C SER A 288 17.67 -16.14 -7.75
N GLY A 289 17.07 -17.27 -8.19
CA GLY A 289 17.68 -18.60 -8.12
C GLY A 289 17.61 -19.27 -6.74
N ARG A 290 17.02 -18.62 -5.73
CA ARG A 290 16.83 -19.14 -4.37
C ARG A 290 15.55 -19.97 -4.27
N THR A 291 15.41 -20.94 -5.16
CA THR A 291 14.16 -21.68 -5.40
C THR A 291 13.69 -22.51 -4.19
N ALA A 292 14.61 -23.15 -3.46
CA ALA A 292 14.25 -23.92 -2.27
C ALA A 292 13.63 -23.04 -1.17
N GLU A 293 14.19 -21.84 -0.96
CA GLU A 293 13.63 -20.86 -0.03
C GLU A 293 12.28 -20.32 -0.53
N ALA A 294 12.16 -20.08 -1.83
CA ALA A 294 10.89 -19.66 -2.44
C ALA A 294 9.76 -20.65 -2.19
N LEU A 295 10.03 -21.96 -2.32
CA LEU A 295 9.05 -23.01 -2.08
C LEU A 295 8.51 -22.97 -0.64
N GLY A 296 9.38 -22.75 0.36
CA GLY A 296 8.97 -22.60 1.75
C GLY A 296 8.05 -21.40 1.98
N TYR A 297 8.27 -20.27 1.30
CA TYR A 297 7.36 -19.12 1.36
C TYR A 297 6.03 -19.36 0.65
N PHE A 298 6.03 -20.08 -0.48
CA PHE A 298 4.77 -20.45 -1.15
C PHE A 298 3.93 -21.41 -0.29
N GLN A 299 4.57 -22.35 0.43
CA GLN A 299 3.88 -23.24 1.38
C GLN A 299 3.27 -22.45 2.55
N GLN A 300 4.00 -21.51 3.14
CA GLN A 300 3.44 -20.63 4.18
C GLN A 300 2.27 -19.79 3.64
N ALA A 301 2.35 -19.29 2.40
CA ALA A 301 1.26 -18.55 1.77
C ALA A 301 0.03 -19.45 1.54
N LEU A 302 0.23 -20.73 1.24
CA LEU A 302 -0.82 -21.72 1.04
C LEU A 302 -1.56 -22.01 2.36
N GLU A 303 -0.84 -22.14 3.47
CA GLU A 303 -1.39 -22.39 4.81
C GLU A 303 -2.30 -21.27 5.33
N LEU A 304 -2.10 -20.03 4.88
CA LEU A 304 -2.95 -18.89 5.26
C LEU A 304 -4.33 -18.90 4.56
N GLY A 305 -4.46 -19.62 3.44
CA GLY A 305 -5.69 -19.65 2.66
C GLY A 305 -6.60 -20.80 3.09
N ALA A 306 -7.61 -20.50 3.91
CA ALA A 306 -8.71 -21.41 4.19
C ALA A 306 -9.60 -21.53 2.94
N SER A 307 -9.41 -22.61 2.17
CA SER A 307 -10.20 -22.98 0.98
C SER A 307 -9.96 -22.12 -0.28
N SER A 308 -9.27 -22.69 -1.29
CA SER A 308 -9.05 -22.16 -2.66
C SER A 308 -7.78 -21.33 -2.96
N SER A 309 -6.64 -21.64 -2.32
CA SER A 309 -5.32 -21.17 -2.77
C SER A 309 -4.81 -21.84 -4.07
N GLY A 310 -5.71 -22.32 -4.94
CA GLY A 310 -5.40 -22.98 -6.22
C GLY A 310 -4.43 -22.20 -7.10
N TRP A 311 -4.45 -20.88 -7.01
CA TRP A 311 -3.59 -20.00 -7.77
C TRP A 311 -2.10 -20.03 -7.37
N LEU A 312 -1.77 -20.42 -6.14
CA LEU A 312 -0.38 -20.58 -5.67
C LEU A 312 0.27 -21.84 -6.22
N HIS A 313 -0.52 -22.87 -6.53
CA HIS A 313 0.01 -24.15 -6.99
C HIS A 313 0.74 -24.07 -8.34
N ALA A 314 0.45 -23.06 -9.18
CA ALA A 314 1.23 -22.80 -10.38
C ALA A 314 2.68 -22.36 -10.07
N ASP A 315 2.87 -21.51 -9.05
CA ASP A 315 4.21 -21.10 -8.58
C ASP A 315 4.95 -22.25 -7.90
N ILE A 316 4.24 -23.05 -7.11
CA ILE A 316 4.79 -24.25 -6.46
C ILE A 316 5.27 -25.24 -7.53
N ALA A 317 4.46 -25.51 -8.56
CA ALA A 317 4.82 -26.40 -9.65
C ALA A 317 6.07 -25.91 -10.41
N ALA A 318 6.15 -24.61 -10.69
CA ALA A 318 7.33 -24.01 -11.30
C ALA A 318 8.58 -24.15 -10.41
N ALA A 319 8.43 -23.98 -9.09
CA ALA A 319 9.53 -24.17 -8.15
C ALA A 319 10.01 -25.64 -8.11
N HIS A 320 9.11 -26.62 -8.09
CA HIS A 320 9.47 -28.04 -8.15
C HIS A 320 10.26 -28.38 -9.43
N LEU A 321 9.83 -27.87 -10.60
CA LEU A 321 10.58 -28.06 -11.85
C LEU A 321 12.02 -27.54 -11.79
N LEU A 322 12.21 -26.35 -11.21
CA LEU A 322 13.53 -25.73 -11.05
C LEU A 322 14.42 -26.50 -10.05
N LEU A 323 13.82 -27.22 -9.11
CA LEU A 323 14.52 -28.11 -8.18
C LEU A 323 14.75 -29.51 -8.77
N GLY A 324 14.29 -29.79 -9.99
CA GLY A 324 14.40 -31.10 -10.64
C GLY A 324 13.34 -32.12 -10.22
N ASP A 325 12.37 -31.73 -9.40
CA ASP A 325 11.28 -32.58 -8.95
C ASP A 325 10.09 -32.52 -9.92
N GLU A 326 10.10 -33.38 -10.94
CA GLU A 326 9.02 -33.41 -11.93
C GLU A 326 7.72 -34.00 -11.40
N GLU A 327 7.78 -34.90 -10.42
CA GLU A 327 6.59 -35.53 -9.84
C GLU A 327 5.82 -34.51 -9.01
N GLY A 328 6.50 -33.83 -8.08
CA GLY A 328 5.91 -32.73 -7.31
C GLY A 328 5.40 -31.60 -8.19
N ALA A 329 6.08 -31.31 -9.31
CA ALA A 329 5.60 -30.34 -10.28
C ALA A 329 4.27 -30.74 -10.94
N ARG A 330 4.09 -32.02 -11.32
CA ARG A 330 2.84 -32.51 -11.92
C ARG A 330 1.70 -32.48 -10.91
N GLU A 331 1.94 -32.96 -9.68
CA GLU A 331 0.93 -32.93 -8.62
C GLU A 331 0.48 -31.50 -8.30
N ALA A 332 1.42 -30.57 -8.19
CA ALA A 332 1.09 -29.16 -7.96
C ALA A 332 0.34 -28.56 -9.16
N ALA A 333 0.75 -28.87 -10.39
CA ALA A 333 0.07 -28.40 -11.60
C ALA A 333 -1.39 -28.89 -11.70
N GLU A 334 -1.71 -30.08 -11.20
CA GLU A 334 -3.09 -30.61 -11.12
C GLU A 334 -3.94 -29.87 -10.07
N ARG A 335 -3.32 -29.48 -8.95
CA ARG A 335 -3.99 -28.68 -7.90
C ARG A 335 -4.16 -27.21 -8.27
N ALA A 336 -3.54 -26.76 -9.37
CA ALA A 336 -3.60 -25.38 -9.85
C ALA A 336 -4.95 -25.02 -10.47
N THR A 337 -5.87 -24.54 -9.63
CA THR A 337 -7.26 -24.20 -9.98
C THR A 337 -7.57 -22.72 -9.74
N HIS A 338 -8.70 -22.23 -10.26
CA HIS A 338 -9.16 -20.82 -10.13
C HIS A 338 -8.13 -19.77 -10.58
N LEU A 339 -7.45 -20.05 -11.70
CA LEU A 339 -6.35 -19.24 -12.19
C LEU A 339 -6.82 -17.99 -12.93
N LYS A 340 -6.35 -16.82 -12.46
CA LYS A 340 -6.33 -15.59 -13.26
C LYS A 340 -5.31 -15.70 -14.40
N GLU A 341 -5.27 -14.70 -15.28
CA GLU A 341 -4.42 -14.70 -16.48
C GLU A 341 -2.96 -15.06 -16.21
N ARG A 342 -2.30 -14.44 -15.22
CA ARG A 342 -0.92 -14.74 -14.83
C ARG A 342 -0.73 -16.20 -14.39
N GLY A 343 -1.66 -16.73 -13.59
CA GLY A 343 -1.61 -18.12 -13.14
C GLY A 343 -1.78 -19.10 -14.30
N ARG A 344 -2.69 -18.80 -15.23
CA ARG A 344 -2.86 -19.59 -16.47
C ARG A 344 -1.61 -19.58 -17.33
N PHE A 345 -0.96 -18.42 -17.45
CA PHE A 345 0.31 -18.28 -18.16
C PHE A 345 1.39 -19.15 -17.52
N LEU A 346 1.59 -19.03 -16.20
CA LEU A 346 2.61 -19.80 -15.50
C LEU A 346 2.36 -21.31 -15.56
N LEU A 347 1.10 -21.74 -15.42
CA LEU A 347 0.74 -23.15 -15.58
C LEU A 347 1.03 -23.65 -17.01
N ALA A 348 0.82 -22.83 -18.04
CA ALA A 348 1.18 -23.16 -19.41
C ALA A 348 2.71 -23.29 -19.58
N VAL A 349 3.50 -22.42 -18.95
CA VAL A 349 4.98 -22.53 -18.91
C VAL A 349 5.41 -23.84 -18.25
N VAL A 350 4.86 -24.18 -17.09
CA VAL A 350 5.15 -25.43 -16.36
C VAL A 350 4.85 -26.65 -17.24
N ARG A 351 3.69 -26.68 -17.89
CA ARG A 351 3.30 -27.78 -18.78
C ARG A 351 4.21 -27.87 -20.01
N ALA A 352 4.55 -26.75 -20.62
CA ALA A 352 5.46 -26.71 -21.76
C ALA A 352 6.87 -27.18 -21.37
N GLU A 353 7.37 -26.81 -20.21
CA GLU A 353 8.67 -27.27 -19.71
C GLU A 353 8.69 -28.80 -19.46
N LEU A 354 7.62 -29.36 -18.89
CA LEU A 354 7.47 -30.82 -18.74
C LEU A 354 7.50 -31.54 -20.09
N GLU A 355 6.82 -31.01 -21.11
CA GLU A 355 6.83 -31.58 -22.46
C GLU A 355 8.19 -31.43 -23.15
N ARG A 356 8.87 -30.29 -22.96
CA ARG A 356 10.24 -30.08 -23.46
C ARG A 356 11.19 -31.14 -22.95
N ARG A 357 11.16 -31.44 -21.65
CA ARG A 357 12.03 -32.44 -21.01
C ARG A 357 11.79 -33.86 -21.53
N ARG A 358 10.59 -34.13 -22.07
CA ARG A 358 10.24 -35.38 -22.77
C ARG A 358 10.68 -35.42 -24.24
N GLY A 359 11.22 -34.31 -24.77
CA GLY A 359 11.60 -34.18 -26.18
C GLY A 359 10.43 -33.83 -27.11
N ASN A 360 9.28 -33.44 -26.56
CA ASN A 360 8.10 -33.07 -27.34
C ASN A 360 8.16 -31.61 -27.80
N PRO A 361 7.53 -31.26 -28.94
CA PRO A 361 7.45 -29.88 -29.40
C PRO A 361 6.64 -29.01 -28.43
N VAL A 362 7.09 -27.78 -28.20
CA VAL A 362 6.53 -26.87 -27.20
C VAL A 362 5.87 -25.64 -27.82
N LYS A 363 4.75 -25.21 -27.23
CA LYS A 363 4.00 -24.00 -27.59
C LYS A 363 3.27 -23.46 -26.37
N LEU A 364 3.20 -22.13 -26.22
CA LEU A 364 2.33 -21.47 -25.24
C LEU A 364 1.05 -20.97 -25.94
N GLU A 365 0.04 -21.83 -26.06
CA GLU A 365 -1.21 -21.46 -26.72
C GLU A 365 -1.97 -20.34 -25.96
N GLY A 366 -2.52 -19.38 -26.70
CA GLY A 366 -3.36 -18.33 -26.12
C GLY A 366 -2.61 -17.15 -25.49
N PHE A 367 -1.28 -17.11 -25.59
CA PHE A 367 -0.47 -15.99 -25.07
C PHE A 367 0.37 -15.35 -26.15
N LYS A 368 0.35 -14.00 -26.18
CA LYS A 368 1.27 -13.22 -27.00
C LYS A 368 2.56 -12.97 -26.22
N LEU A 369 3.69 -13.17 -26.89
CA LEU A 369 5.03 -12.96 -26.35
C LEU A 369 5.74 -11.84 -27.14
N PRO A 370 6.56 -11.01 -26.47
CA PRO A 370 6.80 -10.99 -25.03
C PRO A 370 5.66 -10.28 -24.30
N ASN A 371 5.40 -10.72 -23.07
CA ASN A 371 4.65 -10.01 -22.06
C ASN A 371 5.47 -9.94 -20.77
N LEU A 372 5.01 -9.13 -19.80
CA LEU A 372 5.71 -8.91 -18.53
C LEU A 372 6.17 -10.21 -17.86
N TRP A 373 5.30 -11.21 -17.77
CA TRP A 373 5.59 -12.47 -17.07
C TRP A 373 6.54 -13.36 -17.86
N SER A 374 6.42 -13.36 -19.19
CA SER A 374 7.33 -14.14 -20.04
C SER A 374 8.78 -13.71 -19.92
N LEU A 375 9.04 -12.43 -19.64
CA LEU A 375 10.40 -11.93 -19.41
C LEU A 375 10.99 -12.48 -18.11
N GLU A 376 10.16 -12.61 -17.07
CA GLU A 376 10.57 -13.18 -15.79
C GLU A 376 10.77 -14.70 -15.88
N GLU A 377 9.82 -15.41 -16.50
CA GLU A 377 9.90 -16.86 -16.62
C GLU A 377 11.01 -17.32 -17.59
N ALA A 378 11.42 -16.47 -18.54
CA ALA A 378 12.58 -16.73 -19.38
C ALA A 378 13.89 -16.81 -18.58
N LEU A 379 13.99 -16.12 -17.44
CA LEU A 379 15.15 -16.23 -16.54
C LEU A 379 15.17 -17.57 -15.81
N CYS A 380 13.99 -18.09 -15.46
CA CYS A 380 13.88 -19.38 -14.77
C CYS A 380 14.00 -20.57 -15.72
N PHE A 381 13.45 -20.47 -16.94
CA PHE A 381 13.39 -21.56 -17.91
C PHE A 381 14.07 -21.20 -19.24
N PRO A 382 15.36 -20.86 -19.24
CA PRO A 382 16.04 -20.31 -20.42
C PRO A 382 16.00 -21.25 -21.63
N GLU A 383 16.11 -22.56 -21.41
CA GLU A 383 16.07 -23.58 -22.46
C GLU A 383 14.70 -23.66 -23.16
N LEU A 384 13.61 -23.51 -22.40
CA LEU A 384 12.26 -23.45 -22.95
C LEU A 384 12.07 -22.18 -23.78
N PHE A 385 12.44 -21.03 -23.23
CA PHE A 385 12.24 -19.75 -23.88
C PHE A 385 13.16 -19.55 -25.09
N ALA A 386 14.30 -20.25 -25.16
CA ALA A 386 15.12 -20.32 -26.37
C ALA A 386 14.36 -20.99 -27.55
N LEU A 387 13.54 -22.01 -27.28
CA LEU A 387 12.71 -22.68 -28.30
C LEU A 387 11.48 -21.86 -28.69
N LEU A 388 10.90 -21.11 -27.74
CA LEU A 388 9.74 -20.26 -27.97
C LEU A 388 10.10 -18.95 -28.72
N ALA A 389 11.39 -18.57 -28.71
CA ALA A 389 11.95 -17.40 -29.40
C ALA A 389 11.12 -16.10 -29.23
N PRO A 390 10.87 -15.63 -27.99
CA PRO A 390 10.11 -14.40 -27.77
C PRO A 390 10.85 -13.19 -28.38
N SER A 391 10.12 -12.37 -29.14
CA SER A 391 10.70 -11.19 -29.80
C SER A 391 10.77 -9.98 -28.86
N GLY A 392 11.91 -9.72 -28.22
CA GLY A 392 12.06 -8.52 -27.38
C GLY A 392 13.33 -8.51 -26.53
N PRO A 393 13.59 -7.41 -25.80
CA PRO A 393 14.74 -7.33 -24.90
C PRO A 393 14.55 -8.29 -23.73
N ALA A 394 15.61 -9.03 -23.37
CA ALA A 394 15.63 -9.84 -22.17
C ALA A 394 15.55 -8.96 -20.91
N LEU A 395 14.93 -9.46 -19.85
CA LEU A 395 14.99 -8.82 -18.55
C LEU A 395 16.42 -8.94 -18.01
N GLU A 396 17.05 -7.81 -17.68
CA GLU A 396 18.36 -7.78 -17.04
C GLU A 396 18.21 -7.59 -15.52
N PRO A 397 18.56 -8.59 -14.69
CA PRO A 397 18.54 -8.45 -13.25
C PRO A 397 19.50 -7.35 -12.77
N ARG A 398 18.99 -6.40 -11.98
CA ARG A 398 19.77 -5.34 -11.34
C ARG A 398 20.07 -5.73 -9.89
N THR A 399 20.93 -6.72 -9.74
CA THR A 399 21.30 -7.27 -8.42
C THR A 399 22.17 -6.29 -7.62
N GLN A 400 22.99 -5.50 -8.29
CA GLN A 400 23.78 -4.42 -7.68
C GLN A 400 23.09 -3.07 -7.82
N ALA A 401 22.97 -2.33 -6.72
CA ALA A 401 22.41 -0.99 -6.73
C ALA A 401 23.49 0.03 -7.12
N ARG A 402 23.20 0.89 -8.10
CA ARG A 402 23.94 2.13 -8.36
C ARG A 402 23.32 3.24 -7.53
N VAL A 403 24.07 3.78 -6.58
CA VAL A 403 23.62 4.87 -5.71
C VAL A 403 24.38 6.13 -6.07
N GLU A 404 23.65 7.14 -6.50
CA GLU A 404 24.22 8.43 -6.91
C GLU A 404 23.84 9.47 -5.87
N VAL A 405 24.85 10.08 -5.24
CA VAL A 405 24.71 11.02 -4.13
C VAL A 405 25.32 12.36 -4.55
N TRP A 406 24.48 13.39 -4.55
CA TRP A 406 24.89 14.77 -4.74
C TRP A 406 24.85 15.51 -3.41
N ALA A 407 26.01 15.84 -2.85
CA ALA A 407 26.14 16.64 -1.62
C ALA A 407 26.60 18.09 -1.88
N ALA A 408 26.99 18.43 -3.11
CA ALA A 408 27.25 19.81 -3.49
C ALA A 408 25.93 20.60 -3.65
N GLY A 409 25.47 21.18 -2.55
CA GLY A 409 24.19 21.90 -2.44
C GLY A 409 23.22 21.18 -1.51
N LEU A 410 21.92 21.27 -1.80
CA LEU A 410 20.91 20.44 -1.16
C LEU A 410 21.12 18.96 -1.53
N LEU A 411 21.23 18.10 -0.52
CA LEU A 411 21.51 16.68 -0.73
C LEU A 411 20.42 16.00 -1.57
N ARG A 412 20.83 15.33 -2.65
CA ARG A 412 19.97 14.52 -3.51
C ARG A 412 20.55 13.13 -3.64
N VAL A 413 19.68 12.12 -3.61
CA VAL A 413 20.08 10.73 -3.76
C VAL A 413 19.19 10.05 -4.79
N LYS A 414 19.83 9.31 -5.70
CA LYS A 414 19.15 8.40 -6.61
C LYS A 414 19.66 6.99 -6.40
N VAL A 415 18.76 6.02 -6.56
CA VAL A 415 19.10 4.59 -6.68
C VAL A 415 18.64 4.13 -8.05
N ASN A 416 19.57 3.61 -8.84
CA ASN A 416 19.34 3.16 -10.22
C ASN A 416 18.62 4.23 -11.07
N GLY A 417 19.10 5.47 -10.98
CA GLY A 417 18.58 6.62 -11.73
C GLY A 417 17.30 7.25 -11.18
N ARG A 418 16.71 6.71 -10.10
CA ARG A 418 15.43 7.18 -9.54
C ARG A 418 15.59 7.79 -8.15
N PRO A 419 14.93 8.93 -7.87
CA PRO A 419 15.05 9.59 -6.57
C PRO A 419 14.44 8.74 -5.45
N ILE A 420 15.06 8.76 -4.28
CA ILE A 420 14.54 8.09 -3.08
C ILE A 420 13.90 9.09 -2.11
N PRO A 421 12.96 8.68 -1.25
CA PRO A 421 12.28 9.57 -0.32
C PRO A 421 13.15 9.90 0.91
N LEU A 422 14.22 10.65 0.68
CA LEU A 422 15.15 11.10 1.71
C LEU A 422 15.03 12.62 1.87
N LYS A 423 14.74 13.09 3.09
CA LYS A 423 14.69 14.54 3.38
C LYS A 423 16.12 15.10 3.30
N PRO A 424 16.42 16.08 2.42
CA PRO A 424 17.79 16.58 2.22
C PRO A 424 18.46 17.10 3.50
N THR A 425 17.69 17.77 4.37
CA THR A 425 18.17 18.31 5.66
C THR A 425 17.89 17.39 6.85
N GLY A 426 17.52 16.13 6.59
CA GLY A 426 17.23 15.15 7.63
C GLY A 426 18.48 14.45 8.14
N ARG A 427 18.43 13.94 9.38
CA ARG A 427 19.54 13.17 9.95
C ARG A 427 19.98 11.95 9.10
N PRO A 428 19.08 11.20 8.43
CA PRO A 428 19.50 10.13 7.52
C PRO A 428 20.32 10.62 6.32
N ALA A 429 20.07 11.83 5.80
CA ALA A 429 20.85 12.42 4.72
C ALA A 429 22.26 12.80 5.19
N GLU A 430 22.34 13.45 6.35
CA GLU A 430 23.61 13.79 6.98
C GLU A 430 24.45 12.55 7.29
N LEU A 431 23.84 11.50 7.85
CA LEU A 431 24.48 10.20 8.10
C LEU A 431 25.09 9.61 6.83
N LEU A 432 24.36 9.64 5.71
CA LEU A 432 24.85 9.10 4.44
C LEU A 432 26.10 9.86 3.96
N ALA A 433 26.03 11.19 3.97
CA ALA A 433 27.15 12.03 3.54
C ALA A 433 28.38 11.83 4.45
N PHE A 434 28.18 11.74 5.77
CA PHE A 434 29.28 11.49 6.71
C PHE A 434 29.95 10.13 6.51
N LEU A 435 29.17 9.08 6.18
CA LEU A 435 29.73 7.79 5.80
C LEU A 435 30.55 7.87 4.51
N LEU A 436 30.08 8.61 3.49
CA LEU A 436 30.79 8.77 2.22
C LEU A 436 32.09 9.58 2.36
N GLU A 437 32.10 10.62 3.18
CA GLU A 437 33.35 11.35 3.51
C GLU A 437 34.37 10.46 4.26
N GLY A 438 33.92 9.37 4.89
CA GLY A 438 34.77 8.33 5.49
C GLY A 438 35.07 7.15 4.58
N GLU A 439 35.08 7.33 3.25
CA GLU A 439 35.29 6.24 2.27
C GLU A 439 34.28 5.08 2.42
N GLY A 440 33.10 5.38 2.94
CA GLY A 440 32.03 4.41 3.16
C GLY A 440 32.09 3.67 4.50
N GLU A 441 33.01 3.98 5.41
CA GLU A 441 33.09 3.35 6.74
C GLU A 441 33.40 4.37 7.84
N GLN A 442 32.64 4.34 8.94
CA GLN A 442 32.87 5.21 10.10
C GLN A 442 32.69 4.46 11.42
N SER A 443 33.52 4.77 12.41
CA SER A 443 33.39 4.20 13.75
C SER A 443 32.12 4.74 14.44
N MET A 444 31.55 3.95 15.36
CA MET A 444 30.38 4.41 16.12
C MET A 444 30.66 5.68 16.91
N ASP A 445 31.86 5.84 17.46
CA ASP A 445 32.23 7.05 18.21
C ASP A 445 32.31 8.28 17.31
N ALA A 446 32.90 8.16 16.11
CA ALA A 446 32.94 9.26 15.13
C ALA A 446 31.52 9.69 14.72
N LEU A 447 30.65 8.72 14.44
CA LEU A 447 29.24 8.96 14.10
C LEU A 447 28.48 9.67 15.22
N LEU A 448 28.67 9.23 16.47
CA LEU A 448 27.99 9.83 17.62
C LEU A 448 28.47 11.26 17.88
N ASN A 449 29.78 11.50 17.79
CA ASN A 449 30.35 12.84 17.96
C ASN A 449 29.89 13.81 16.86
N ALA A 450 29.87 13.36 15.61
CA ALA A 450 29.46 14.20 14.48
C ALA A 450 27.95 14.49 14.47
N LEU A 451 27.11 13.47 14.69
CA LEU A 451 25.67 13.57 14.51
C LEU A 451 24.89 13.91 15.80
N TYR A 452 25.48 13.69 16.98
CA TYR A 452 24.82 13.92 18.27
C TYR A 452 25.74 14.63 19.29
N PRO A 453 26.39 15.76 18.91
CA PRO A 453 27.40 16.41 19.75
C PRO A 453 26.83 16.95 21.08
N ASP A 454 25.55 17.34 21.10
CA ASP A 454 24.91 17.97 22.27
C ASP A 454 24.47 16.95 23.33
N VAL A 455 24.62 15.65 23.06
CA VAL A 455 24.18 14.62 24.01
C VAL A 455 25.22 14.48 25.12
N PRO A 456 24.82 14.58 26.41
CA PRO A 456 25.76 14.47 27.52
C PRO A 456 26.59 13.20 27.46
N ALA A 457 27.89 13.31 27.79
CA ALA A 457 28.82 12.18 27.85
C ALA A 457 28.54 11.21 29.02
N THR A 458 27.32 11.18 29.54
CA THR A 458 26.85 10.20 30.52
C THR A 458 26.52 8.88 29.82
N SER A 459 26.50 7.78 30.58
CA SER A 459 26.08 6.47 30.09
C SER A 459 24.67 6.48 29.48
N GLU A 460 23.75 7.21 30.12
CA GLU A 460 22.37 7.36 29.64
C GLU A 460 22.27 8.22 28.37
N GLY A 461 23.02 9.34 28.32
CA GLY A 461 23.11 10.18 27.12
C GLY A 461 23.60 9.38 25.92
N ARG A 462 24.74 8.69 26.06
CA ARG A 462 25.27 7.81 25.01
C ARG A 462 24.23 6.78 24.56
N ARG A 463 23.55 6.10 25.49
CA ARG A 463 22.50 5.12 25.13
C ARG A 463 21.37 5.73 24.28
N LYS A 464 20.95 6.96 24.58
CA LYS A 464 19.93 7.69 23.80
C LYS A 464 20.44 8.08 22.40
N ALA A 465 21.69 8.50 22.29
CA ALA A 465 22.32 8.81 21.00
C ALA A 465 22.45 7.55 20.12
N TYR A 466 22.91 6.42 20.70
CA TYR A 466 22.94 5.11 20.02
C TYR A 466 21.57 4.70 19.48
N LYS A 467 20.51 4.82 20.30
CA LYS A 467 19.15 4.51 19.87
C LYS A 467 18.72 5.39 18.68
N SER A 468 18.99 6.69 18.77
CA SER A 468 18.65 7.66 17.72
C SER A 468 19.42 7.41 16.42
N LEU A 469 20.70 7.04 16.53
CA LEU A 469 21.53 6.63 15.39
C LEU A 469 20.94 5.42 14.69
N TRP A 470 20.61 4.35 15.41
CA TRP A 470 19.99 3.15 14.85
C TRP A 470 18.63 3.40 14.21
N GLU A 471 17.80 4.28 14.79
CA GLU A 471 16.56 4.71 14.16
C GLU A 471 16.80 5.43 12.83
N ASN A 472 17.86 6.24 12.72
CA ASN A 472 18.23 6.93 11.47
C ASN A 472 18.90 6.00 10.46
N VAL A 473 19.70 5.01 10.89
CA VAL A 473 20.20 3.92 10.05
C VAL A 473 19.04 3.13 9.45
N ALA A 474 18.03 2.78 10.26
CA ALA A 474 16.84 2.07 9.78
C ALA A 474 16.04 2.91 8.76
N LYS A 475 15.92 4.23 8.97
CA LYS A 475 15.31 5.14 7.99
C LYS A 475 16.10 5.21 6.69
N LEU A 476 17.43 5.27 6.77
CA LEU A 476 18.30 5.34 5.59
C LEU A 476 18.25 4.03 4.79
N ARG A 477 18.35 2.86 5.46
CA ARG A 477 18.15 1.54 4.83
C ARG A 477 16.80 1.44 4.13
N ARG A 478 15.73 1.92 4.76
CA ARG A 478 14.39 1.94 4.15
C ARG A 478 14.33 2.85 2.91
N ALA A 479 14.97 4.01 2.95
CA ALA A 479 14.99 4.95 1.82
C ALA A 479 15.78 4.38 0.62
N LEU A 480 16.96 3.82 0.88
CA LEU A 480 17.79 3.15 -0.13
C LEU A 480 17.06 1.91 -0.70
N GLY A 481 16.42 1.16 0.18
CA GLY A 481 15.44 0.14 -0.17
C GLY A 481 15.94 -1.29 -0.02
N TRP A 482 17.09 -1.54 0.59
CA TRP A 482 17.52 -2.89 0.98
C TRP A 482 18.25 -2.86 2.33
N PRO A 483 18.15 -3.90 3.18
CA PRO A 483 18.67 -3.84 4.54
C PRO A 483 20.20 -3.75 4.61
N GLN A 484 20.88 -4.33 3.61
CA GLN A 484 22.35 -4.46 3.58
C GLN A 484 23.04 -3.19 3.09
N SER A 485 22.26 -2.16 2.71
CA SER A 485 22.75 -0.87 2.24
C SER A 485 23.69 -0.20 3.24
N ILE A 486 23.55 -0.53 4.52
CA ILE A 486 24.46 -0.19 5.61
C ILE A 486 24.64 -1.46 6.42
N ARG A 487 25.87 -1.87 6.69
CA ARG A 487 26.25 -3.02 7.52
C ARG A 487 26.86 -2.50 8.82
N SER A 488 26.81 -3.30 9.88
CA SER A 488 27.53 -3.00 11.12
C SER A 488 28.43 -4.16 11.44
N GLU A 489 29.73 -3.91 11.38
CA GLU A 489 30.79 -4.89 11.49
C GLU A 489 31.88 -4.28 12.37
N GLY A 490 32.43 -5.03 13.34
CA GLY A 490 33.59 -4.56 14.13
C GLY A 490 33.40 -3.25 14.94
N GLY A 491 32.17 -2.81 15.20
CA GLY A 491 31.92 -1.53 15.90
C GLY A 491 31.98 -0.29 14.98
N SER A 492 31.94 -0.49 13.66
CA SER A 492 31.73 0.55 12.65
C SER A 492 30.37 0.38 11.96
N LEU A 493 29.95 1.42 11.24
CA LEU A 493 28.93 1.31 10.20
C LEU A 493 29.61 1.47 8.84
N ARG A 494 29.28 0.57 7.92
CA ARG A 494 29.84 0.53 6.57
C ARG A 494 28.74 0.54 5.52
N LEU A 495 28.91 1.31 4.44
CA LEU A 495 28.06 1.26 3.27
C LEU A 495 28.26 -0.08 2.53
N ASP A 496 27.21 -0.56 1.86
CA ASP A 496 27.26 -1.83 1.14
C ASP A 496 28.38 -1.85 0.09
N PRO A 497 29.43 -2.69 0.24
CA PRO A 497 30.54 -2.72 -0.70
C PRO A 497 30.15 -3.33 -2.06
N GLU A 498 29.03 -4.06 -2.13
CA GLU A 498 28.53 -4.65 -3.38
C GLU A 498 27.70 -3.64 -4.20
N ALA A 499 27.34 -2.50 -3.61
CA ALA A 499 26.68 -1.41 -4.31
C ALA A 499 27.70 -0.47 -4.95
N HIS A 500 27.37 0.06 -6.13
CA HIS A 500 28.19 1.06 -6.80
C HIS A 500 27.81 2.46 -6.32
N TRP A 501 28.62 3.01 -5.41
CA TRP A 501 28.46 4.36 -4.87
C TRP A 501 29.14 5.39 -5.77
N VAL A 502 28.39 6.41 -6.17
CA VAL A 502 28.88 7.56 -6.92
C VAL A 502 28.60 8.80 -6.09
N TYR A 503 29.66 9.48 -5.69
CA TYR A 503 29.60 10.64 -4.81
C TYR A 503 30.21 11.85 -5.51
N ASP A 504 29.42 12.93 -5.67
CA ASP A 504 29.84 14.08 -6.46
C ASP A 504 31.02 14.85 -5.86
N MET A 505 31.21 14.81 -4.54
CA MET A 505 32.33 15.47 -3.87
C MET A 505 33.67 14.75 -4.06
N ASP A 506 33.70 13.55 -4.64
CA ASP A 506 34.97 12.91 -5.03
C ASP A 506 35.62 13.69 -6.19
N ASP A 507 34.81 14.36 -7.03
CA ASP A 507 35.27 15.19 -8.15
C ASP A 507 35.91 16.51 -7.64
N PRO A 508 37.20 16.76 -7.93
CA PRO A 508 37.88 18.01 -7.56
C PRO A 508 37.18 19.28 -8.10
N HIS A 509 36.58 19.23 -9.28
CA HIS A 509 35.88 20.38 -9.87
C HIS A 509 34.58 20.71 -9.14
N VAL A 510 33.92 19.70 -8.57
CA VAL A 510 32.74 19.90 -7.73
C VAL A 510 33.16 20.49 -6.38
N ARG A 511 34.21 19.95 -5.74
CA ARG A 511 34.77 20.49 -4.49
C ARG A 511 35.18 21.96 -4.61
N ALA A 512 35.73 22.36 -5.75
CA ALA A 512 36.13 23.74 -6.03
C ALA A 512 34.97 24.76 -5.96
N ARG A 513 33.71 24.31 -6.02
CA ARG A 513 32.53 25.16 -5.85
C ARG A 513 32.31 25.59 -4.40
N LYS A 514 32.93 24.92 -3.43
CA LYS A 514 32.85 25.23 -1.99
C LYS A 514 31.42 25.19 -1.43
N VAL A 515 30.55 24.40 -2.04
CA VAL A 515 29.17 24.18 -1.58
C VAL A 515 29.07 22.75 -1.04
N PHE A 516 28.54 22.59 0.16
CA PHE A 516 28.40 21.28 0.81
C PHE A 516 27.19 21.25 1.75
N LEU A 517 26.28 20.28 1.54
CA LEU A 517 25.12 19.98 2.39
C LEU A 517 24.32 21.21 2.86
N GLU A 518 23.86 22.04 1.91
CA GLU A 518 23.12 23.26 2.22
C GLU A 518 21.90 23.00 3.13
N GLY A 519 21.68 23.90 4.09
CA GLY A 519 20.60 23.77 5.08
C GLY A 519 20.90 22.81 6.24
N ILE A 520 22.05 22.14 6.26
CA ILE A 520 22.58 21.43 7.43
C ILE A 520 23.65 22.30 8.11
N TYR A 521 23.56 22.41 9.44
CA TYR A 521 24.36 23.32 10.27
C TYR A 521 25.07 22.61 11.43
N SER A 522 25.25 21.30 11.37
CA SER A 522 26.06 20.58 12.36
C SER A 522 27.54 20.98 12.27
N ASN A 523 28.26 20.85 13.39
CA ASN A 523 29.63 21.31 13.52
C ASN A 523 30.54 20.70 12.45
N TRP A 524 30.49 19.37 12.25
CA TRP A 524 31.32 18.70 11.24
C TRP A 524 31.03 19.19 9.80
N VAL A 525 29.78 19.55 9.48
CA VAL A 525 29.44 20.11 8.17
C VAL A 525 30.04 21.51 8.00
N GLN A 526 30.07 22.32 9.07
CA GLN A 526 30.71 23.64 9.02
C GLN A 526 32.23 23.51 8.92
N GLU A 527 32.83 22.61 9.68
CA GLU A 527 34.27 22.29 9.60
C GLU A 527 34.64 21.85 8.18
N ARG A 528 33.86 20.94 7.59
CA ARG A 528 34.08 20.47 6.22
C ARG A 528 33.95 21.60 5.19
N ARG A 529 33.02 22.53 5.36
CA ARG A 529 32.92 23.73 4.50
C ARG A 529 34.16 24.61 4.62
N GLN A 530 34.66 24.83 5.85
CA GLN A 530 35.88 25.61 6.08
C GLN A 530 37.12 24.95 5.45
N GLU A 531 37.23 23.61 5.50
CA GLU A 531 38.28 22.87 4.80
C GLU A 531 38.24 23.10 3.28
N LEU A 532 37.04 23.03 2.68
CA LEU A 532 36.83 23.30 1.26
C LEU A 532 37.16 24.77 0.91
N GLU A 533 36.92 25.71 1.82
CA GLU A 533 37.28 27.12 1.66
C GLU A 533 38.79 27.36 1.76
N GLY A 534 39.44 26.69 2.72
CA GLY A 534 40.85 26.85 3.09
C GLY A 534 41.86 26.03 2.27
N SER A 535 41.41 25.13 1.39
CA SER A 535 42.26 24.31 0.50
C SER A 535 43.00 25.11 -0.60
N LEU A 536 43.30 26.40 -0.37
CA LEU A 536 43.84 27.38 -1.31
C LEU A 536 45.34 27.70 -1.11
N LEU A 537 46.14 26.83 -0.49
CA LEU A 537 47.57 27.14 -0.21
C LEU A 537 48.62 26.16 -0.71
N VAL A 538 48.31 25.25 -1.63
CA VAL A 538 49.37 24.48 -2.31
C VAL A 538 48.99 24.20 -3.76
N TYR A 539 49.43 25.07 -4.67
CA TYR A 539 49.80 24.72 -6.04
C TYR A 539 50.98 25.58 -6.47
#